data_AF-K7MHG6-F1
#
_entry.id   AF-K7MHG6-F1
#
_cell.length_a   1.000
_cell.length_b   1.000
_cell.length_c   1.000
_cell.angle_alpha   90.00
_cell.angle_beta   90.00
_cell.angle_gamma   90.00
#
_symmetry.space_group_name_H-M   'P 1'
#
loop_
_entity.id
_entity.type
_entity.pdbx_description
1 polymer ?
#
loop_
_entity_poly.entity_id
_entity_poly.type
_entity_poly.pdbx_seq_one_letter_code
_entity_poly.pdbx_strand_id
1 'polypeptide(L)'
;MSNIDSLHFVEGDTSLTEELLAQTTTSSTSGSSLGNASHVLADASMLPKETLNHPANIHNVLDYVASVLEITKEELADLSYQNAVRLLSYKGSKVLQK
;
A
#
# COMPACT_ATOMS: atom_id res chain seq x y z
N MET A 1 12.86 9.62 0.94
CA MET A 1 11.98 9.58 -0.25
C MET A 1 12.09 8.21 -0.88
N SER A 2 10.99 7.47 -0.98
CA SER A 2 10.89 6.23 -1.74
C SER A 2 10.98 6.54 -3.24
N ASN A 3 11.91 5.92 -3.95
CA ASN A 3 12.04 6.04 -5.40
C ASN A 3 11.06 5.05 -6.07
N ILE A 4 10.30 5.48 -7.08
CA ILE A 4 9.39 4.61 -7.83
C ILE A 4 10.10 3.44 -8.50
N ASP A 5 11.37 3.63 -8.85
CA ASP A 5 12.22 2.58 -9.45
C ASP A 5 12.49 1.42 -8.48
N SER A 6 12.29 1.66 -7.18
CA SER A 6 12.44 0.65 -6.11
C SER A 6 11.12 -0.07 -5.79
N LEU A 7 10.01 0.27 -6.45
CA LEU A 7 8.72 -0.36 -6.23
C LEU A 7 8.65 -1.71 -6.94
N HIS A 8 8.18 -2.72 -6.21
CA HIS A 8 7.83 -4.01 -6.77
C HIS A 8 6.36 -3.99 -7.17
N PHE A 9 6.04 -4.49 -8.36
CA PHE A 9 4.67 -4.56 -8.86
C PHE A 9 4.29 -6.01 -9.13
N VAL A 10 3.02 -6.33 -8.90
CA VAL A 10 2.41 -7.61 -9.32
C VAL A 10 1.53 -7.32 -10.52
N GLU A 11 1.55 -8.22 -11.51
CA GLU A 11 0.62 -8.15 -12.62
C GLU A 11 -0.82 -8.29 -12.11
N GLY A 12 -1.70 -7.41 -12.57
CA GLY A 12 -3.10 -7.46 -12.21
C GLY A 12 -3.76 -8.73 -12.71
N ASP A 13 -4.77 -9.20 -11.98
CA ASP A 13 -5.60 -10.28 -12.51
C ASP A 13 -6.46 -9.72 -13.67
N THR A 14 -6.10 -10.11 -14.89
CA THR A 14 -6.82 -9.72 -16.12
C THR A 14 -8.31 -10.08 -16.09
N SER A 15 -8.75 -11.03 -15.25
CA SER A 15 -10.16 -11.39 -15.10
C SER A 15 -11.00 -10.30 -14.42
N LEU A 16 -10.39 -9.40 -13.64
CA LEU A 16 -11.08 -8.32 -12.94
C LEU A 16 -11.34 -7.10 -13.84
N THR A 17 -10.64 -6.99 -14.99
CA THR A 17 -10.71 -5.82 -15.86
C THR A 17 -12.13 -5.58 -16.40
N GLU A 18 -12.90 -6.64 -16.67
CA GLU A 18 -14.29 -6.50 -17.16
C GLU A 18 -15.26 -6.01 -16.07
N GLU A 19 -15.11 -6.46 -14.82
CA GLU A 19 -15.99 -6.06 -13.71
C GLU A 19 -15.74 -4.60 -13.29
N LEU A 20 -14.47 -4.17 -13.31
CA LEU A 20 -14.07 -2.82 -12.92
C LEU A 20 -14.41 -1.77 -14.00
N LEU A 21 -14.32 -2.13 -15.29
CA LEU A 21 -14.81 -1.29 -16.40
C LEU A 21 -16.33 -1.07 -16.33
N ALA A 22 -17.10 -2.09 -15.91
CA ALA A 22 -18.53 -1.96 -15.71
C ALA A 22 -18.90 -0.98 -14.57
N GLN A 23 -18.09 -0.90 -13.52
CA GLN A 23 -18.35 0.01 -12.39
C GLN A 23 -17.83 1.45 -12.61
N THR A 24 -16.77 1.63 -13.39
CA THR A 24 -16.17 2.97 -13.62
C THR A 24 -17.07 3.87 -14.48
N THR A 25 -17.99 3.28 -15.26
CA THR A 25 -18.83 4.02 -16.20
C THR A 25 -20.03 4.71 -15.54
N THR A 26 -20.34 4.43 -14.25
CA THR A 26 -21.55 4.96 -13.57
C THR A 26 -21.28 5.93 -12.42
N SER A 27 -20.03 6.22 -12.07
CA SER A 27 -19.69 7.03 -10.87
C SER A 27 -18.80 8.23 -11.20
N SER A 28 -19.28 9.09 -12.10
CA SER A 28 -18.64 10.38 -12.41
C SER A 28 -19.39 11.54 -11.77
N THR A 29 -19.24 11.81 -10.47
CA THR A 29 -19.60 13.12 -9.88
C THR A 29 -18.91 13.38 -8.54
N SER A 30 -18.29 14.57 -8.43
CA SER A 30 -17.84 15.27 -7.20
C SER A 30 -16.50 14.78 -6.62
N GLY A 31 -15.38 15.51 -6.57
CA GLY A 31 -15.16 16.96 -6.49
C GLY A 31 -14.92 17.39 -5.04
N SER A 32 -13.68 17.38 -4.53
CA SER A 32 -13.27 18.09 -3.29
C SER A 32 -11.76 17.97 -2.97
N SER A 33 -10.99 18.98 -3.36
CA SER A 33 -9.83 19.58 -2.67
C SER A 33 -8.95 18.73 -1.72
N LEU A 34 -7.80 18.22 -2.21
CA LEU A 34 -6.61 17.90 -1.38
C LEU A 34 -5.38 18.63 -1.96
N GLY A 35 -5.30 19.94 -1.71
CA GLY A 35 -4.20 20.81 -2.15
C GLY A 35 -2.92 20.62 -1.34
N ASN A 36 -2.26 19.47 -1.52
CA ASN A 36 -0.83 19.23 -1.25
C ASN A 36 -0.35 17.82 -1.70
N ALA A 37 -1.22 16.99 -2.30
CA ALA A 37 -0.89 15.63 -2.74
C ALA A 37 -0.38 15.51 -4.20
N SER A 38 -0.17 16.63 -4.92
CA SER A 38 0.02 16.57 -6.38
C SER A 38 1.30 15.89 -6.85
N HIS A 39 2.38 15.92 -6.06
CA HIS A 39 3.64 15.30 -6.47
C HIS A 39 3.63 13.77 -6.33
N VAL A 40 2.81 13.22 -5.42
CA VAL A 40 2.70 11.77 -5.22
C VAL A 40 1.64 11.16 -6.16
N LEU A 41 0.58 11.91 -6.47
CA LEU A 41 -0.47 11.47 -7.40
C LEU A 41 -0.04 11.49 -8.87
N ALA A 42 0.82 12.43 -9.27
CA ALA A 42 1.31 12.49 -10.65
C ALA A 42 2.11 11.24 -11.04
N ASP A 43 2.90 10.71 -10.11
CA ASP A 43 3.78 9.58 -10.36
C ASP A 43 3.01 8.24 -10.45
N ALA A 44 2.02 8.06 -9.58
CA ALA A 44 1.12 6.91 -9.63
C ALA A 44 0.31 6.83 -10.94
N SER A 45 0.06 7.97 -11.59
CA SER A 45 -0.64 8.01 -12.89
C SER A 45 0.19 7.49 -14.07
N MET A 46 1.52 7.40 -13.92
CA MET A 46 2.45 6.86 -14.92
C MET A 46 2.52 5.32 -14.87
N LEU A 47 2.05 4.70 -13.79
CA LEU A 47 2.06 3.26 -13.63
C LEU A 47 0.94 2.63 -14.49
N PRO A 48 1.19 1.48 -15.14
CA PRO A 48 0.13 0.78 -15.86
C PRO A 48 -1.03 0.53 -14.92
N LYS A 49 -2.26 0.85 -15.35
CA LYS A 49 -3.49 0.73 -14.53
C LYS A 49 -3.73 -0.67 -13.96
N GLU A 50 -3.06 -1.67 -14.52
CA GLU A 50 -3.14 -3.07 -14.15
C GLU A 50 -2.08 -3.48 -13.11
N THR A 51 -1.14 -2.61 -12.73
CA THR A 51 -0.12 -2.97 -11.74
C THR A 51 -0.67 -2.90 -10.32
N LEU A 52 -0.61 -4.04 -9.62
CA LEU A 52 -1.00 -4.17 -8.22
C LEU A 52 0.21 -3.96 -7.30
N ASN A 53 -0.07 -3.46 -6.10
CA ASN A 53 0.94 -3.29 -5.06
C ASN A 53 1.54 -4.66 -4.64
N HIS A 54 2.86 -4.74 -4.46
CA HIS A 54 3.53 -5.95 -3.98
C HIS A 54 3.76 -5.87 -2.46
N PRO A 55 3.61 -6.96 -1.68
CA PRO A 55 3.81 -6.94 -0.23
C PRO A 55 5.21 -6.47 0.21
N ALA A 56 6.24 -6.67 -0.62
CA ALA A 56 7.58 -6.13 -0.38
C ALA A 56 7.63 -4.59 -0.31
N ASN A 57 6.64 -3.90 -0.89
CA ASN A 57 6.54 -2.43 -0.80
C ASN A 57 6.18 -1.94 0.60
N ILE A 58 5.93 -2.84 1.57
CA ILE A 58 5.74 -2.49 2.98
C ILE A 58 6.87 -1.61 3.52
N HIS A 59 8.09 -1.75 2.99
CA HIS A 59 9.22 -0.91 3.35
C HIS A 59 8.98 0.58 3.07
N ASN A 60 8.27 0.93 2.00
CA ASN A 60 7.95 2.34 1.69
C ASN A 60 6.93 2.90 2.67
N VAL A 61 5.96 2.08 3.09
CA VAL A 61 4.99 2.47 4.14
C VAL A 61 5.72 2.68 5.46
N LEU A 62 6.64 1.78 5.82
CA LEU A 62 7.46 1.93 7.02
C LEU A 62 8.30 3.21 6.96
N ASP A 63 8.96 3.50 5.83
CA ASP A 63 9.74 4.73 5.67
C ASP A 63 8.88 5.98 5.82
N TYR A 64 7.70 6.00 5.17
CA TYR A 64 6.77 7.13 5.25
C TYR A 64 6.25 7.33 6.68
N VAL A 65 5.69 6.29 7.30
CA VAL A 65 5.10 6.40 8.63
C VAL A 65 6.15 6.70 9.70
N ALA A 66 7.35 6.12 9.59
CA ALA A 66 8.46 6.43 10.50
C ALA A 66 8.86 7.91 10.39
N SER A 67 8.87 8.48 9.17
CA SER A 67 9.14 9.91 8.97
C SER A 67 8.07 10.81 9.58
N VAL A 68 6.80 10.40 9.54
CA VAL A 68 5.68 11.15 10.15
C VAL A 68 5.71 11.08 11.68
N LEU A 69 6.15 9.95 12.24
CA LEU A 69 6.22 9.73 13.68
C LEU A 69 7.55 10.16 14.32
N GLU A 70 8.52 10.58 13.51
CA GLU A 70 9.87 10.96 13.95
C GLU A 70 10.60 9.83 14.72
N ILE A 71 10.40 8.57 14.31
CA ILE A 71 11.10 7.39 14.84
C ILE A 71 11.87 6.68 13.73
N THR A 72 12.73 5.73 14.10
CA THR A 72 13.45 4.94 13.09
C THR A 72 12.53 3.93 12.41
N LYS A 73 12.84 3.58 11.15
CA LYS A 73 12.13 2.53 10.40
C LYS A 73 12.16 1.20 11.16
N GLU A 74 13.31 0.89 11.76
CA GLU A 74 13.56 -0.33 12.50
C GLU A 74 12.74 -0.40 13.79
N GLU A 75 12.65 0.71 14.52
CA GLU A 75 11.80 0.82 15.72
C GLU A 75 10.33 0.68 15.37
N LEU A 76 9.86 1.37 14.32
CA LEU A 76 8.48 1.21 13.84
C LEU A 76 8.20 -0.22 13.40
N ALA A 77 9.14 -0.87 12.71
CA ALA A 77 9.00 -2.24 12.25
C ALA A 77 8.90 -3.22 13.43
N ASP A 78 9.75 -3.09 14.45
CA ASP A 78 9.69 -3.94 15.65
C ASP A 78 8.37 -3.74 16.41
N LEU A 79 7.98 -2.49 16.70
CA LEU A 79 6.72 -2.19 17.37
C LEU A 79 5.51 -2.77 16.60
N SER A 80 5.49 -2.57 15.28
CA SER A 80 4.41 -3.07 14.42
C SER A 80 4.38 -4.60 14.37
N TYR A 81 5.54 -5.24 14.31
CA TYR A 81 5.65 -6.70 14.36
C TYR A 81 5.13 -7.25 15.70
N GLN A 82 5.57 -6.71 16.84
CA GLN A 82 5.08 -7.12 18.16
C GLN A 82 3.55 -6.95 18.29
N ASN A 83 3.02 -5.85 17.76
CA ASN A 83 1.58 -5.62 17.72
C ASN A 83 0.86 -6.65 16.84
N ALA A 84 1.38 -6.96 15.65
CA ALA A 84 0.82 -7.98 14.77
C ALA A 84 0.85 -9.37 15.41
N VAL A 85 1.97 -9.75 16.05
CA VAL A 85 2.05 -11.02 16.79
C VAL A 85 1.00 -11.06 17.90
N ARG A 86 0.85 -10.01 18.70
CA ARG A 86 -0.15 -9.97 19.77
C ARG A 86 -1.58 -10.10 19.25
N LEU A 87 -1.91 -9.40 18.17
CA LEU A 87 -3.27 -9.37 17.59
C LEU A 87 -3.60 -10.63 16.79
N LEU A 88 -2.62 -11.20 16.09
CA LEU A 88 -2.80 -12.31 15.17
C LEU A 88 -2.44 -13.67 15.80
N SER A 89 -2.00 -13.70 17.06
CA SER A 89 -1.79 -14.93 17.83
C SER A 89 -3.07 -15.34 18.57
N TYR A 90 -3.92 -16.08 17.88
CA TYR A 90 -5.13 -16.69 18.45
C TYR A 90 -5.15 -18.21 18.18
N LYS A 91 -6.06 -18.93 18.82
CA LYS A 91 -6.18 -20.38 18.64
C LYS A 91 -6.43 -20.73 17.17
N GLY A 92 -5.51 -21.50 16.56
CA GLY A 92 -5.54 -21.85 15.15
C GLY A 92 -4.64 -20.98 14.25
N SER A 93 -4.07 -19.89 14.79
CA SER A 93 -3.08 -19.09 14.08
C SER A 93 -1.78 -19.87 13.86
N LYS A 94 -1.15 -19.63 12.71
CA LYS A 94 0.18 -20.16 12.34
C LYS A 94 1.33 -19.20 12.66
N VAL A 95 1.04 -18.03 13.21
CA VAL A 95 2.05 -16.98 13.47
C VAL A 95 3.18 -17.46 14.40
N LEU A 96 2.89 -18.39 15.31
CA LEU A 96 3.88 -18.98 16.23
C LEU A 96 4.38 -20.37 15.79
N GLN A 97 3.96 -20.86 14.61
CA GLN A 97 4.45 -22.13 14.05
C GLN A 97 5.71 -21.85 13.23
N LYS A 98 6.86 -21.77 13.90
CA LYS A 98 8.18 -21.69 13.25
C LYS A 98 8.99 -22.95 13.52
#